data_AF-A0A1N7CIQ9-F1
#
_entry.id   AF-A0A1N7CIQ9-F1
#
_cell.length_a   1.000
_cell.length_b   1.000
_cell.length_c   1.000
_cell.angle_alpha   90.00
_cell.angle_beta   90.00
_cell.angle_gamma   90.00
#
_symmetry.space_group_name_H-M   'P 1'
#
loop_
_entity.id
_entity.type
_entity.pdbx_description
1 polymer ?
#
loop_
_entity_poly.entity_id
_entity_poly.type
_entity_poly.pdbx_seq_one_letter_code
_entity_poly.pdbx_strand_id
1 'polypeptide(L)'
;MAENEPPPDEWENDSSQSAGESAAERDLDIDVSEVVLELQPVFEAIAHPRRRYLVYTLAEETEWSLDDLATKLAAWETDTAEANIATLTRQEMYTSLYHSHVPKLVDLDVIEFDDSTETITPGPHTVQVLAALEGAGGSLDNRQETHARSEFDREDTR
;
A
#
# COMPACT_ATOMS: atom_id res chain seq x y z
N MET A 1 -85.73 -2.44 -20.08
CA MET A 1 -84.58 -3.14 -20.68
C MET A 1 -83.41 -2.77 -19.80
N ALA A 2 -83.18 -3.55 -18.74
CA ALA A 2 -82.19 -4.64 -18.68
C ALA A 2 -80.78 -4.08 -18.90
N GLU A 3 -80.10 -3.69 -17.81
CA GLU A 3 -79.06 -4.51 -17.14
C GLU A 3 -77.81 -4.64 -18.02
N ASN A 4 -76.72 -3.94 -17.67
CA ASN A 4 -75.51 -4.61 -17.20
C ASN A 4 -74.42 -3.66 -16.70
N GLU A 5 -73.70 -4.23 -15.74
CA GLU A 5 -72.63 -3.78 -14.85
C GLU A 5 -71.38 -3.19 -15.57
N PRO A 6 -70.50 -2.43 -14.87
CA PRO A 6 -69.39 -1.67 -15.45
C PRO A 6 -68.12 -2.50 -15.62
N PRO A 7 -67.14 -2.07 -16.43
CA PRO A 7 -65.78 -2.58 -16.31
C PRO A 7 -65.04 -1.91 -15.13
N PRO A 8 -64.30 -2.65 -14.30
CA PRO A 8 -63.39 -2.11 -13.31
C PRO A 8 -62.03 -1.84 -13.97
N ASP A 9 -61.38 -0.71 -13.66
CA ASP A 9 -59.91 -0.54 -13.59
C ASP A 9 -59.58 0.96 -13.61
N GLU A 10 -59.82 1.65 -12.49
CA GLU A 10 -59.09 2.88 -12.17
C GLU A 10 -58.78 2.86 -10.67
N TRP A 11 -57.73 2.13 -10.30
CA TRP A 11 -57.09 2.36 -9.01
C TRP A 11 -56.39 3.72 -9.07
N GLU A 12 -57.15 4.78 -8.77
CA GLU A 12 -56.60 6.02 -8.25
C GLU A 12 -55.87 5.67 -6.95
N ASN A 13 -54.58 5.40 -7.07
CA ASN A 13 -53.69 5.22 -5.93
C ASN A 13 -53.52 6.58 -5.25
N ASP A 14 -54.41 6.85 -4.31
CA ASP A 14 -54.31 7.93 -3.34
C ASP A 14 -52.93 7.84 -2.69
N SER A 15 -52.08 8.76 -3.10
CA SER A 15 -50.78 8.97 -2.52
C SER A 15 -50.97 9.55 -1.13
N SER A 16 -51.14 8.69 -0.13
CA SER A 16 -50.99 9.12 1.25
C SER A 16 -50.41 8.02 2.15
N GLN A 17 -49.17 8.30 2.56
CA GLN A 17 -48.58 7.96 3.86
C GLN A 17 -48.12 6.52 4.09
N SER A 18 -46.85 6.29 3.76
CA SER A 18 -45.90 5.74 4.73
C SER A 18 -44.57 6.43 4.50
N ALA A 19 -44.35 7.52 5.25
CA ALA A 19 -43.03 8.14 5.32
C ALA A 19 -42.13 7.14 6.04
N GLY A 20 -41.38 6.39 5.24
CA GLY A 20 -40.45 5.38 5.66
C GLY A 20 -39.53 5.90 6.75
N GLU A 21 -39.46 5.11 7.79
CA GLU A 21 -38.50 5.19 8.88
C GLU A 21 -37.09 5.47 8.34
N SER A 22 -36.55 6.60 8.79
CA SER A 22 -35.17 6.78 9.22
C SER A 22 -34.26 5.57 8.96
N ALA A 23 -33.59 5.57 7.81
CA ALA A 23 -32.48 4.67 7.56
C ALA A 23 -31.44 5.37 6.69
N ALA A 24 -30.27 5.56 7.29
CA ALA A 24 -29.01 5.90 6.65
C ALA A 24 -28.75 7.35 6.25
N GLU A 25 -28.94 8.29 7.19
CA GLU A 25 -27.95 9.35 7.34
C GLU A 25 -26.94 8.86 8.39
N ARG A 26 -26.10 7.89 8.00
CA ARG A 26 -24.90 7.62 8.78
C ARG A 26 -24.00 8.81 8.51
N ASP A 27 -24.09 9.79 9.41
CA ASP A 27 -23.04 10.77 9.68
C ASP A 27 -21.79 9.95 10.03
N LEU A 28 -21.08 9.51 8.99
CA LEU A 28 -19.78 8.92 9.18
C LEU A 28 -18.90 10.13 9.44
N ASP A 29 -18.71 10.41 10.73
CA ASP A 29 -17.63 11.23 11.27
C ASP A 29 -16.31 10.51 10.90
N ILE A 30 -16.01 10.44 9.60
CA ILE A 30 -14.75 9.90 9.11
C ILE A 30 -13.77 11.04 9.27
N ASP A 31 -12.90 10.91 10.25
CA ASP A 31 -11.68 11.69 10.29
C ASP A 31 -10.87 11.33 9.04
N VAL A 32 -10.93 12.18 8.02
CA VAL A 32 -10.27 11.93 6.72
C VAL A 32 -8.75 11.80 6.90
N SER A 33 -8.18 12.38 7.96
CA SER A 33 -6.76 12.24 8.31
C SER A 33 -6.33 10.84 8.74
N GLU A 34 -7.24 10.00 9.25
CA GLU A 34 -6.94 8.57 9.49
C GLU A 34 -6.87 7.75 8.19
N VAL A 35 -7.40 8.28 7.08
CA VAL A 35 -7.48 7.59 5.79
C VAL A 35 -6.46 8.12 4.80
N VAL A 36 -6.04 9.38 4.95
CA VAL A 36 -5.18 10.08 4.00
C VAL A 36 -4.09 10.81 4.77
N LEU A 37 -2.83 10.43 4.53
CA LEU A 37 -1.70 11.19 5.03
C LEU A 37 -1.64 12.56 4.37
N GLU A 38 -1.35 13.55 5.20
CA GLU A 38 -0.97 14.87 4.73
C GLU A 38 0.32 14.80 3.89
N LEU A 39 0.51 15.80 3.02
CA LEU A 39 1.61 15.83 2.06
C LEU A 39 3.00 15.79 2.72
N GLN A 40 3.16 16.46 3.87
CA GLN A 40 4.43 16.52 4.59
C GLN A 40 4.85 15.15 5.16
N PRO A 41 4.00 14.40 5.89
CA PRO A 41 4.22 13.01 6.24
C PRO A 41 4.59 12.10 5.06
N VAL A 42 3.92 12.25 3.91
CA VAL A 42 4.25 11.48 2.69
C VAL A 42 5.69 11.77 2.24
N PHE A 43 6.09 13.04 2.19
CA PHE A 43 7.48 13.40 1.86
C PHE A 43 8.47 12.88 2.89
N GLU A 44 8.11 12.87 4.17
CA GLU A 44 8.94 12.32 5.22
C GLU A 44 9.14 10.81 5.05
N ALA A 45 8.08 10.06 4.74
CA ALA A 45 8.16 8.63 4.44
C ALA A 45 9.16 8.35 3.31
N ILE A 46 9.11 9.13 2.21
CA ILE A 46 9.94 8.88 1.03
C ILE A 46 11.30 9.59 1.02
N ALA A 47 11.61 10.42 2.03
CA ALA A 47 12.82 11.23 2.03
C ALA A 47 14.12 10.41 2.00
N HIS A 48 14.14 9.21 2.58
CA HIS A 48 15.33 8.36 2.63
C HIS A 48 15.26 7.22 1.59
N PRO A 49 16.33 6.95 0.82
CA PRO A 49 16.33 5.89 -0.20
C PRO A 49 15.92 4.53 0.34
N ARG A 50 16.43 4.11 1.50
CA ARG A 50 16.06 2.84 2.13
C ARG A 50 14.57 2.72 2.48
N ARG A 51 13.90 3.82 2.85
CA ARG A 51 12.44 3.80 3.06
C ARG A 51 11.67 3.68 1.75
N ARG A 52 12.14 4.35 0.69
CA ARG A 52 11.57 4.18 -0.66
C ARG A 52 11.68 2.72 -1.11
N TYR A 53 12.85 2.11 -0.94
CA TYR A 53 13.07 0.72 -1.33
C TYR A 53 12.21 -0.25 -0.52
N LEU A 54 12.13 -0.07 0.80
CA LEU A 54 11.28 -0.88 1.67
C LEU A 54 9.81 -0.81 1.22
N VAL A 55 9.28 0.40 0.99
CA VAL A 55 7.89 0.57 0.54
C VAL A 55 7.67 -0.04 -0.84
N TYR A 56 8.65 0.06 -1.74
CA TYR A 56 8.59 -0.58 -3.05
C TYR A 56 8.59 -2.12 -2.97
N THR A 57 9.42 -2.71 -2.10
CA THR A 57 9.43 -4.18 -1.92
C THR A 57 8.10 -4.71 -1.40
N LEU A 58 7.36 -3.91 -0.63
CA LEU A 58 6.01 -4.26 -0.16
C LEU A 58 4.95 -4.25 -1.28
N ALA A 59 5.24 -3.65 -2.44
CA ALA A 59 4.38 -3.73 -3.62
C ALA A 59 4.53 -5.06 -4.36
N GLU A 60 5.67 -5.74 -4.22
CA GLU A 60 5.94 -7.04 -4.85
C GLU A 60 5.35 -8.19 -4.00
N GLU A 61 5.51 -8.12 -2.69
CA GLU A 61 5.00 -9.10 -1.73
C GLU A 61 4.56 -8.40 -0.45
N THR A 62 3.41 -8.82 0.10
CA THR A 62 2.72 -8.10 1.18
C THR A 62 3.19 -8.48 2.59
N GLU A 63 4.19 -9.35 2.71
CA GLU A 63 4.71 -9.79 3.99
C GLU A 63 6.19 -10.12 3.85
N TRP A 64 7.04 -9.48 4.67
CA TRP A 64 8.48 -9.72 4.65
C TRP A 64 9.03 -9.89 6.06
N SER A 65 9.97 -10.81 6.24
CA SER A 65 10.80 -10.79 7.44
C SER A 65 11.80 -9.63 7.36
N LEU A 66 12.16 -9.07 8.51
CA LEU A 66 13.15 -8.01 8.59
C LEU A 66 14.53 -8.45 8.09
N ASP A 67 14.92 -9.73 8.27
CA ASP A 67 16.20 -10.27 7.77
C ASP A 67 16.22 -10.41 6.24
N ASP A 68 15.12 -10.87 5.64
CA ASP A 68 15.00 -10.98 4.19
C ASP A 68 15.02 -9.60 3.55
N LEU A 69 14.30 -8.65 4.15
CA LEU A 69 14.27 -7.27 3.67
C LEU A 69 15.63 -6.59 3.83
N ALA A 70 16.36 -6.86 4.91
CA ALA A 70 17.74 -6.41 5.08
C ALA A 70 18.67 -6.98 4.01
N THR A 71 18.52 -8.26 3.66
CA THR A 71 19.32 -8.91 2.61
C THR A 71 19.03 -8.30 1.24
N LYS A 72 17.76 -8.14 0.88
CA LYS A 72 17.31 -7.59 -0.39
C LYS A 72 17.76 -6.14 -0.56
N LEU A 73 17.58 -5.29 0.46
CA LEU A 73 18.02 -3.90 0.41
C LEU A 73 19.54 -3.76 0.40
N ALA A 74 20.27 -4.61 1.13
CA ALA A 74 21.74 -4.63 1.07
C ALA A 74 22.22 -4.99 -0.35
N ALA A 75 21.61 -6.00 -0.97
CA ALA A 75 21.90 -6.40 -2.35
C ALA A 75 21.70 -5.26 -3.34
N TRP A 76 20.59 -4.53 -3.21
CA TRP A 76 20.31 -3.37 -4.05
C TRP A 76 21.29 -2.22 -3.81
N GLU A 77 21.67 -1.93 -2.55
CA GLU A 77 22.57 -0.83 -2.23
C GLU A 77 24.01 -1.10 -2.69
N THR A 78 24.46 -2.35 -2.60
CA THR A 78 25.84 -2.73 -2.96
C THR A 78 25.98 -3.29 -4.37
N ASP A 79 24.91 -3.30 -5.17
CA ASP A 79 24.90 -3.86 -6.54
C ASP A 79 25.45 -5.31 -6.57
N THR A 80 25.00 -6.13 -5.63
CA THR A 80 25.51 -7.49 -5.42
C THR A 80 24.33 -8.46 -5.32
N ALA A 81 24.46 -9.67 -5.85
CA ALA A 81 23.41 -10.68 -5.72
C ALA A 81 23.16 -11.03 -4.24
N GLU A 82 21.90 -11.24 -3.85
CA GLU A 82 21.48 -11.55 -2.47
C GLU A 82 22.26 -12.71 -1.84
N ALA A 83 22.53 -13.76 -2.63
CA ALA A 83 23.30 -14.93 -2.20
C ALA A 83 24.77 -14.64 -1.86
N ASN A 84 25.32 -13.51 -2.35
CA ASN A 84 26.71 -13.10 -2.15
C ASN A 84 26.86 -11.98 -1.10
N ILE A 85 25.77 -11.57 -0.45
CA ILE A 85 25.82 -10.52 0.57
C ILE A 85 26.57 -11.01 1.80
N ALA A 86 27.61 -10.26 2.17
CA ALA A 86 28.37 -10.52 3.37
C ALA A 86 27.48 -10.37 4.60
N THR A 87 27.62 -11.30 5.56
CA THR A 87 26.86 -11.29 6.82
C THR A 87 26.94 -9.94 7.53
N LEU A 88 28.11 -9.31 7.55
CA LEU A 88 28.29 -8.00 8.19
C LEU A 88 27.42 -6.92 7.53
N THR A 89 27.41 -6.85 6.20
CA THR A 89 26.60 -5.88 5.45
C THR A 89 25.10 -6.09 5.68
N ARG A 90 24.66 -7.35 5.72
CA ARG A 90 23.26 -7.68 6.09
C ARG A 90 22.94 -7.20 7.50
N GLN A 91 23.81 -7.47 8.48
CA GLN A 91 23.61 -7.07 9.88
C GLN A 91 23.57 -5.54 10.04
N GLU A 92 24.42 -4.81 9.33
CA GLU A 92 24.41 -3.34 9.30
C GLU A 92 23.09 -2.81 8.70
N MET A 93 22.62 -3.41 7.60
CA MET A 93 21.34 -3.06 7.00
C MET A 93 20.17 -3.37 7.95
N TYR A 94 20.13 -4.56 8.52
CA TYR A 94 19.13 -4.97 9.51
C TYR A 94 19.05 -3.98 10.67
N THR A 95 20.19 -3.63 11.26
CA THR A 95 20.26 -2.68 12.38
C THR A 95 19.73 -1.30 11.97
N SER A 96 20.07 -0.85 10.76
CA SER A 96 19.56 0.41 10.21
C SER A 96 18.05 0.37 9.98
N LEU A 97 17.51 -0.75 9.49
CA LEU A 97 16.08 -0.92 9.27
C LEU A 97 15.34 -0.89 10.61
N TYR A 98 15.76 -1.73 11.56
CA TYR A 98 15.13 -1.89 12.86
C TYR A 98 15.06 -0.59 13.66
N HIS A 99 16.15 0.20 13.70
CA HIS A 99 16.23 1.37 14.59
C HIS A 99 15.84 2.70 13.93
N SER A 100 15.85 2.80 12.61
CA SER A 100 15.71 4.09 11.92
C SER A 100 14.59 4.11 10.89
N HIS A 101 14.48 3.07 10.06
CA HIS A 101 13.57 3.10 8.92
C HIS A 101 12.20 2.53 9.25
N VAL A 102 12.15 1.34 9.86
CA VAL A 102 10.90 0.69 10.25
C VAL A 102 10.12 1.55 11.26
N PRO A 103 10.71 2.02 12.38
CA PRO A 103 9.97 2.82 13.36
C PRO A 103 9.35 4.07 12.71
N LYS A 104 10.10 4.70 11.80
CA LYS A 104 9.61 5.92 11.15
C LYS A 104 8.48 5.68 10.16
N LEU A 105 8.43 4.51 9.53
CA LEU A 105 7.33 4.15 8.64
C LEU A 105 6.10 3.66 9.41
N VAL A 106 6.31 3.01 10.56
CA VAL A 106 5.25 2.64 11.52
C VAL A 106 4.61 3.90 12.11
N ASP A 107 5.39 4.90 12.53
CA ASP A 107 4.89 6.19 13.04
C ASP A 107 3.99 6.94 12.06
N LEU A 108 4.09 6.61 10.77
CA LEU A 108 3.31 7.21 9.68
C LEU A 108 2.21 6.27 9.16
N ASP A 109 2.01 5.11 9.80
CA ASP A 109 1.08 4.06 9.39
C ASP A 109 1.27 3.63 7.91
N VAL A 110 2.51 3.75 7.42
CA VAL A 110 2.90 3.32 6.07
C VAL A 110 3.16 1.83 6.05
N ILE A 111 3.61 1.27 7.17
CA ILE A 111 3.81 -0.17 7.36
C ILE A 111 3.32 -0.55 8.76
N GLU A 112 3.03 -1.82 8.95
CA GLU A 112 2.91 -2.43 10.28
C GLU A 112 4.13 -3.32 10.53
N PHE A 113 4.53 -3.42 11.80
CA PHE A 113 5.66 -4.24 12.23
C PHE A 113 5.26 -5.09 13.43
N ASP A 114 5.38 -6.42 13.30
CA ASP A 114 5.23 -7.37 14.40
C ASP A 114 6.62 -7.62 15.03
N ASP A 115 6.86 -7.13 16.25
CA ASP A 115 8.13 -7.30 16.96
C ASP A 115 8.37 -8.75 17.43
N SER A 116 7.32 -9.57 17.54
CA SER A 116 7.43 -10.97 17.96
C SER A 116 7.90 -11.87 16.82
N THR A 117 7.44 -11.60 15.60
CA THR A 117 7.80 -12.35 14.39
C THR A 117 8.77 -11.60 13.47
N GLU A 118 9.13 -10.37 13.83
CA GLU A 118 9.95 -9.44 13.06
C GLU A 118 9.47 -9.29 11.61
N THR A 119 8.16 -9.23 11.45
CA THR A 119 7.49 -9.23 10.14
C THR A 119 6.96 -7.85 9.82
N ILE A 120 7.12 -7.43 8.56
CA ILE A 120 6.67 -6.16 8.03
C ILE A 120 5.54 -6.42 7.04
N THR A 121 4.43 -5.71 7.21
CA THR A 121 3.28 -5.73 6.31
C THR A 121 2.87 -4.31 5.88
N PRO A 122 2.16 -4.15 4.76
CA PRO A 122 1.60 -2.86 4.36
C PRO A 122 0.64 -2.29 5.41
N GLY A 123 0.79 -1.01 5.73
CA GLY A 123 -0.15 -0.25 6.54
C GLY A 123 -1.20 0.49 5.69
N PRO A 124 -2.14 1.21 6.33
CA PRO A 124 -3.19 1.98 5.66
C PRO A 124 -2.67 2.94 4.59
N HIS A 125 -1.49 3.54 4.82
CA HIS A 125 -0.96 4.59 3.95
C HIS A 125 0.05 4.10 2.91
N THR A 126 0.33 2.79 2.82
CA THR A 126 1.31 2.26 1.85
C THR A 126 0.96 2.67 0.42
N VAL A 127 -0.30 2.52 0.01
CA VAL A 127 -0.75 2.80 -1.36
C VAL A 127 -0.58 4.28 -1.71
N GLN A 128 -0.87 5.18 -0.77
CA GLN A 128 -0.70 6.60 -0.98
C GLN A 128 0.78 6.99 -1.14
N VAL A 129 1.66 6.41 -0.32
CA VAL A 129 3.10 6.65 -0.41
C VAL A 129 3.69 6.07 -1.70
N LEU A 130 3.25 4.88 -2.12
CA LEU A 130 3.62 4.30 -3.42
C LEU A 130 3.21 5.21 -4.58
N ALA A 131 1.96 5.69 -4.60
CA ALA A 131 1.50 6.62 -5.63
C ALA A 131 2.32 7.92 -5.66
N ALA A 132 2.74 8.42 -4.48
CA ALA A 132 3.61 9.58 -4.39
C ALA A 132 5.03 9.29 -4.94
N LEU A 133 5.58 8.10 -4.71
CA LEU A 133 6.85 7.67 -5.30
C LEU A 133 6.79 7.64 -6.83
N GLU A 134 5.71 7.08 -7.39
CA GLU A 134 5.47 7.04 -8.83
C GLU A 134 5.30 8.43 -9.43
N GLY A 135 4.48 9.28 -8.79
CA GLY A 135 4.17 10.63 -9.27
C GLY A 135 5.33 11.63 -9.14
N ALA A 136 6.20 11.48 -8.13
CA ALA A 136 7.33 12.38 -7.89
C ALA A 136 8.50 12.18 -8.87
N GLY A 137 8.37 11.32 -9.88
CA GLY A 137 9.50 10.90 -10.70
C GLY A 137 10.50 10.05 -9.91
N GLY A 138 10.07 9.48 -8.79
CA GLY A 138 10.78 8.46 -8.02
C GLY A 138 10.79 7.10 -8.71
N SER A 139 10.54 7.07 -10.03
CA SER A 139 11.05 6.03 -10.92
C SER A 139 12.57 6.08 -10.83
N LEU A 140 13.08 5.47 -9.77
CA LEU A 140 14.38 4.84 -9.68
C LEU A 140 15.52 5.80 -10.03
N ASP A 141 16.31 6.18 -9.02
CA ASP A 141 17.70 6.56 -9.29
C ASP A 141 18.25 5.61 -10.36
N ASN A 142 18.75 6.21 -11.44
CA ASN A 142 19.14 5.75 -12.78
C ASN A 142 20.12 4.54 -12.83
N ARG A 143 20.07 3.65 -11.84
CA ARG A 143 20.89 2.46 -11.61
C ARG A 143 20.10 1.15 -11.74
N GLN A 144 18.77 1.18 -11.65
CA GLN A 144 17.95 -0.04 -11.78
C GLN A 144 17.73 -0.52 -13.23
N GLU A 145 17.89 0.36 -14.23
CA GLU A 145 17.80 -0.05 -15.66
C GLU A 145 18.82 -1.14 -16.03
N THR A 146 19.89 -1.33 -15.24
CA THR A 146 20.96 -2.29 -15.55
C THR A 146 20.69 -3.70 -15.05
N HIS A 147 19.90 -3.90 -13.98
CA HIS A 147 19.65 -5.25 -13.42
C HIS A 147 18.31 -5.85 -13.85
N ALA A 148 17.22 -5.07 -13.86
CA ALA A 148 15.93 -5.55 -14.35
C ALA A 148 15.96 -5.95 -15.83
N ARG A 149 16.87 -5.35 -16.63
CA ARG A 149 17.10 -5.70 -18.03
C ARG A 149 18.08 -6.87 -18.22
N SER A 150 18.89 -7.19 -17.21
CA SER A 150 19.90 -8.26 -17.29
C SER A 150 19.34 -9.66 -16.99
N GLU A 151 18.23 -9.77 -16.27
CA GLU A 151 17.65 -11.09 -15.95
C GLU A 151 16.93 -11.75 -17.14
N PHE A 152 16.58 -11.00 -18.19
CA PHE A 152 15.92 -11.54 -19.39
C PHE A 152 16.86 -11.97 -20.53
N ASP A 153 18.17 -11.69 -20.46
CA ASP A 153 19.12 -11.94 -21.57
C ASP A 153 19.99 -13.21 -21.36
N ARG A 154 19.74 -14.01 -20.31
CA ARG A 154 20.52 -15.23 -20.02
C ARG A 154 19.88 -16.54 -20.49
N GLU A 155 18.74 -16.49 -21.17
CA GLU A 155 18.04 -17.68 -21.69
C GLU A 155 17.86 -17.64 -23.22
N ASP A 156 18.89 -17.27 -24.00
CA ASP A 156 18.91 -17.59 -25.43
C ASP A 156 20.34 -17.90 -25.90
N THR A 157 20.91 -18.98 -25.37
CA THR A 157 21.99 -19.69 -26.07
C THR A 157 21.71 -21.18 -26.03
N ARG A 158 20.97 -21.68 -27.03
CA ARG A 158 21.11 -23.08 -27.46
C ARG A 158 20.86 -23.25 -28.96
#